data_AF-A0A9D0M6Z0-F1
#
_entry.id   AF-A0A9D0M6Z0-F1
#
_cell.length_a   1.000
_cell.length_b   1.000
_cell.length_c   1.000
_cell.angle_alpha   90.00
_cell.angle_beta   90.00
_cell.angle_gamma   90.00
#
_symmetry.space_group_name_H-M   'P 1'
#
loop_
_entity.id
_entity.type
_entity.pdbx_description
1 polymer ?
#
loop_
_entity_poly.entity_id
_entity_poly.type
_entity_poly.pdbx_seq_one_letter_code
_entity_poly.pdbx_strand_id
1 'polypeptide(L)'
;MKSSFNKFLLLFLLGTLGASCAILPGKGEPPLEEPARGSYGVQSILTLEGNVAPGPGGFLAVLKGSEITIYQGDEPVKRITGAPKGRLQWGLKGEFLYYIEYDNFIAPYHWMNAGTLKRYSLRNDTVTSLSLDNNVTFYTISEELYYISLGSLYRGIPDKGLFRFEKIINGFCIAAYPLDNHIAVYRRMGRELLEVVDKKGGRIAVLEKEPVKNRLLPAYVLSVRDDIILLDARGRREAYRLDGKSLIPATAPAEPLAAKEIHMGETAFRWELESKRLTLYRVNGGESQYLTHVKGARPLEFSYSGERLILRWSDGALVIRLTQTQ
;
A
#
# COMPACT_ATOMS: atom_id res chain seq x y z
N MET A 1 -51.89 40.64 31.84
CA MET A 1 -52.28 39.24 31.51
C MET A 1 -51.60 38.85 30.21
N LYS A 2 -50.81 37.76 30.23
CA LYS A 2 -50.08 37.10 29.11
C LYS A 2 -49.06 37.99 28.39
N SER A 3 -47.77 38.04 28.74
CA SER A 3 -46.73 37.00 28.97
C SER A 3 -46.43 36.10 27.78
N SER A 4 -45.24 36.37 27.23
CA SER A 4 -44.24 35.52 26.55
C SER A 4 -44.68 34.35 25.67
N PHE A 5 -44.22 34.35 24.42
CA PHE A 5 -43.40 33.29 23.82
C PHE A 5 -43.09 33.67 22.35
N ASN A 6 -42.19 34.63 22.18
CA ASN A 6 -41.54 34.87 20.89
C ASN A 6 -40.05 35.07 21.22
N LYS A 7 -39.20 34.34 20.50
CA LYS A 7 -37.73 34.16 20.68
C LYS A 7 -37.31 32.99 21.56
N PHE A 8 -37.55 31.76 21.11
CA PHE A 8 -36.67 30.61 21.42
C PHE A 8 -36.97 29.45 20.44
N LEU A 9 -36.74 29.65 19.14
CA LEU A 9 -36.70 28.53 18.18
C LEU A 9 -36.00 28.90 16.87
N LEU A 10 -34.77 29.41 16.94
CA LEU A 10 -33.88 29.46 15.77
C LEU A 10 -32.41 29.61 16.20
N LEU A 11 -31.93 28.66 16.99
CA LEU A 11 -30.52 28.52 17.39
C LEU A 11 -30.25 27.05 17.69
N PHE A 12 -30.35 26.21 16.66
CA PHE A 12 -29.91 24.81 16.66
C PHE A 12 -29.43 24.41 15.25
N LEU A 13 -28.66 25.29 14.60
CA LEU A 13 -28.06 25.04 13.27
C LEU A 13 -26.54 25.26 13.24
N LEU A 14 -25.89 25.32 14.41
CA LEU A 14 -24.44 25.34 14.58
C LEU A 14 -24.08 24.48 15.78
N GLY A 15 -23.66 23.24 15.54
CA GLY A 15 -23.20 22.35 16.60
C GLY A 15 -23.54 20.89 16.35
N THR A 16 -22.86 20.27 15.38
CA THR A 16 -22.23 18.92 15.43
C THR A 16 -21.65 18.63 14.05
N LEU A 17 -20.63 19.42 13.69
CA LEU A 17 -19.49 18.92 12.92
C LEU A 17 -18.70 18.03 13.88
N GLY A 18 -18.45 16.77 13.49
CA GLY A 18 -17.71 15.84 14.33
C GLY A 18 -18.13 14.38 14.20
N ALA A 19 -18.66 13.95 13.06
CA ALA A 19 -18.58 12.54 12.72
C ALA A 19 -17.15 12.27 12.25
N SER A 20 -16.24 12.03 13.21
CA SER A 20 -14.96 11.39 12.93
C SER A 20 -15.28 10.05 12.27
N CYS A 21 -15.07 9.96 10.96
CA CYS A 21 -15.08 8.70 10.24
C CYS A 21 -13.98 7.83 10.85
N ALA A 22 -14.39 6.96 11.77
CA ALA A 22 -13.59 5.83 12.21
C ALA A 22 -13.21 5.04 10.96
N ILE A 23 -11.91 4.92 10.73
CA ILE A 23 -11.35 3.97 9.77
C ILE A 23 -11.69 2.59 10.34
N LEU A 24 -12.74 1.97 9.78
CA LEU A 24 -13.09 0.61 10.17
C LEU A 24 -12.00 -0.34 9.64
N PRO A 25 -11.45 -1.22 10.49
CA PRO A 25 -10.55 -2.26 10.04
C PRO A 25 -11.22 -3.13 8.97
N GLY A 26 -10.41 -3.67 8.06
CA GLY A 26 -10.88 -4.70 7.14
C GLY A 26 -11.46 -5.88 7.93
N LYS A 27 -12.50 -6.54 7.41
CA LYS A 27 -13.14 -7.69 8.06
C LYS A 27 -12.06 -8.71 8.51
N GLY A 28 -11.87 -8.82 9.82
CA GLY A 28 -10.94 -9.78 10.44
C GLY A 28 -9.66 -9.19 11.04
N GLU A 29 -9.41 -7.88 10.92
CA GLU A 29 -8.34 -7.22 11.65
C GLU A 29 -8.76 -6.95 13.11
N PRO A 30 -7.85 -7.12 14.09
CA PRO A 30 -8.12 -6.64 15.45
C PRO A 30 -8.39 -5.13 15.38
N PRO A 31 -9.31 -4.60 16.21
CA PRO A 31 -9.53 -3.15 16.27
C PRO A 31 -8.18 -2.47 16.50
N LEU A 32 -7.90 -1.43 15.71
CA LEU A 32 -6.78 -0.52 16.00
C LEU A 32 -6.95 -0.07 17.44
N GLU A 33 -5.93 -0.26 18.28
CA GLU A 33 -5.96 0.27 19.64
C GLU A 33 -6.22 1.78 19.56
N GLU A 34 -7.28 2.25 20.20
CA GLU A 34 -7.55 3.68 20.28
C GLU A 34 -6.35 4.35 20.94
N PRO A 35 -5.79 5.41 20.33
CA PRO A 35 -4.66 6.11 20.92
C PRO A 35 -5.05 6.61 22.32
N ALA A 36 -4.16 6.43 23.29
CA ALA A 36 -4.38 6.90 24.66
C ALA A 36 -4.70 8.39 24.67
N ARG A 37 -5.61 8.82 25.56
CA ARG A 37 -5.99 10.23 25.74
C ARG A 37 -4.74 11.06 26.09
N GLY A 38 -4.45 12.09 25.30
CA GLY A 38 -3.32 13.01 25.52
C GLY A 38 -2.88 13.72 24.24
N SER A 39 -1.99 14.70 24.39
CA SER A 39 -1.30 15.33 23.26
C SER A 39 -0.10 14.47 22.83
N TYR A 40 0.27 14.51 21.55
CA TYR A 40 1.41 13.76 21.02
C TYR A 40 2.45 14.70 20.39
N GLY A 41 3.70 14.54 20.83
CA GLY A 41 4.88 15.16 20.27
C GLY A 41 5.45 14.34 19.11
N VAL A 42 6.11 15.01 18.16
CA VAL A 42 6.94 14.32 17.15
C VAL A 42 8.32 14.10 17.75
N GLN A 43 8.68 12.85 17.99
CA GLN A 43 10.01 12.49 18.47
C GLN A 43 11.02 12.48 17.31
N SER A 44 10.64 11.89 16.17
CA SER A 44 11.46 11.86 14.98
C SER A 44 10.65 11.63 13.71
N ILE A 45 11.21 12.02 12.56
CA ILE A 45 10.64 11.75 11.24
C ILE A 45 11.71 11.09 10.41
N LEU A 46 11.42 9.87 9.96
CA LEU A 46 12.30 9.09 9.12
C LEU A 46 11.73 9.06 7.71
N THR A 47 12.44 9.66 6.77
CA THR A 47 12.20 9.44 5.34
C THR A 47 12.89 8.16 4.93
N LEU A 48 12.10 7.16 4.57
CA LEU A 48 12.59 5.89 4.08
C LEU A 48 12.46 5.85 2.56
N GLU A 49 13.61 5.78 1.90
CA GLU A 49 13.68 5.39 0.49
C GLU A 49 13.70 3.85 0.43
N GLY A 50 12.84 3.27 -0.41
CA GLY A 50 12.71 1.82 -0.52
C GLY A 50 11.34 1.31 -0.11
N ASN A 51 11.26 0.03 0.28
CA ASN A 51 10.00 -0.64 0.54
C ASN A 51 9.77 -0.80 2.04
N VAL A 52 8.64 -0.27 2.53
CA VAL A 52 8.21 -0.36 3.92
C VAL A 52 6.86 -1.05 3.95
N ALA A 53 6.75 -2.10 4.77
CA ALA A 53 5.54 -2.88 4.91
C ALA A 53 5.06 -2.87 6.38
N PRO A 54 3.96 -2.15 6.70
CA PRO A 54 3.32 -2.26 8.00
C PRO A 54 2.70 -3.66 8.15
N GLY A 55 2.96 -4.31 9.28
CA GLY A 55 2.53 -5.67 9.59
C GLY A 55 1.46 -5.72 10.69
N PRO A 56 1.00 -6.94 11.04
CA PRO A 56 0.02 -7.12 12.11
C PRO A 56 0.60 -6.65 13.46
N GLY A 57 -0.25 -6.33 14.44
CA GLY A 57 0.17 -6.18 15.85
C GLY A 57 1.33 -5.20 16.09
N GLY A 58 1.44 -4.18 15.25
CA GLY A 58 2.50 -3.15 15.31
C GLY A 58 3.89 -3.57 14.86
N PHE A 59 3.99 -4.71 14.14
CA PHE A 59 5.20 -5.03 13.40
C PHE A 59 5.41 -4.06 12.23
N LEU A 60 6.67 -3.71 11.96
CA LEU A 60 7.05 -2.92 10.80
C LEU A 60 8.26 -3.57 10.14
N ALA A 61 8.15 -3.89 8.85
CA ALA A 61 9.29 -4.36 8.06
C ALA A 61 9.83 -3.20 7.21
N VAL A 62 11.13 -2.96 7.31
CA VAL A 62 11.85 -1.91 6.59
C VAL A 62 12.97 -2.54 5.78
N LEU A 63 12.96 -2.34 4.47
CA LEU A 63 14.07 -2.69 3.58
C LEU A 63 14.98 -1.47 3.38
N LYS A 64 16.23 -1.56 3.84
CA LYS A 64 17.28 -0.57 3.60
C LYS A 64 18.49 -1.23 2.94
N GLY A 65 18.80 -0.82 1.70
CA GLY A 65 19.83 -1.50 0.91
C GLY A 65 19.46 -2.96 0.66
N SER A 66 20.25 -3.90 1.18
CA SER A 66 20.00 -5.34 1.10
C SER A 66 19.48 -5.97 2.40
N GLU A 67 19.24 -5.17 3.44
CA GLU A 67 18.79 -5.65 4.75
C GLU A 67 17.31 -5.36 4.96
N ILE A 68 16.57 -6.36 5.42
CA ILE A 68 15.24 -6.17 6.01
C ILE A 68 15.40 -6.14 7.52
N THR A 69 14.96 -5.06 8.17
CA THR A 69 14.78 -5.01 9.63
C THR A 69 13.31 -5.10 9.97
N ILE A 70 12.96 -6.00 10.88
CA ILE A 70 11.62 -6.12 11.47
C ILE A 70 11.67 -5.48 12.85
N TYR A 71 10.75 -4.55 13.07
CA TYR A 71 10.57 -3.84 14.32
C TYR A 71 9.28 -4.29 15.00
N GLN A 72 9.27 -4.35 16.34
CA GLN A 72 8.07 -4.41 17.16
C GLN A 72 8.10 -3.22 18.11
N GLY A 73 7.22 -2.24 17.91
CA GLY A 73 7.48 -0.91 18.48
C GLY A 73 8.88 -0.45 18.06
N ASP A 74 9.64 0.19 18.96
CA ASP A 74 10.97 0.75 18.68
C ASP A 74 12.12 -0.23 18.60
N GLU A 75 11.91 -1.47 19.05
CA GLU A 75 12.97 -2.46 19.13
C GLU A 75 13.12 -3.24 17.82
N PRO A 76 14.32 -3.31 17.24
CA PRO A 76 14.60 -4.21 16.13
C PRO A 76 14.61 -5.64 16.65
N VAL A 77 13.57 -6.41 16.34
CA VAL A 77 13.43 -7.80 16.80
C VAL A 77 14.10 -8.79 15.85
N LYS A 78 14.26 -8.45 14.56
CA LYS A 78 14.94 -9.30 13.58
C LYS A 78 15.62 -8.50 12.48
N ARG A 79 16.75 -9.01 12.00
CA ARG A 79 17.41 -8.57 10.76
C ARG A 79 17.58 -9.74 9.81
N ILE A 80 17.27 -9.52 8.54
CA ILE A 80 17.45 -10.48 7.44
C ILE A 80 18.45 -9.85 6.47
N THR A 81 19.69 -10.29 6.54
CA THR A 81 20.84 -9.75 5.77
C THR A 81 21.15 -10.61 4.54
N GLY A 82 22.19 -10.28 3.78
CA GLY A 82 22.63 -11.05 2.61
C GLY A 82 22.39 -10.33 1.28
N ALA A 83 21.95 -11.09 0.26
CA ALA A 83 21.74 -10.60 -1.10
C ALA A 83 20.73 -9.43 -1.17
N PRO A 84 20.79 -8.58 -2.22
CA PRO A 84 19.83 -7.50 -2.41
C PRO A 84 18.39 -8.01 -2.35
N LYS A 85 17.52 -7.24 -1.68
CA LYS A 85 16.12 -7.61 -1.50
C LYS A 85 15.24 -6.60 -2.18
N GLY A 86 14.01 -7.01 -2.48
CA GLY A 86 12.99 -6.16 -3.07
C GLY A 86 11.62 -6.54 -2.55
N ARG A 87 10.70 -5.58 -2.69
CA ARG A 87 9.27 -5.67 -2.38
C ARG A 87 8.90 -6.46 -1.13
N LEU A 88 8.44 -5.77 -0.10
CA LEU A 88 7.92 -6.38 1.12
C LEU A 88 6.39 -6.48 1.04
N GLN A 89 5.84 -7.60 1.49
CA GLN A 89 4.40 -7.73 1.70
C GLN A 89 4.13 -8.70 2.86
N TRP A 90 3.31 -8.29 3.82
CA TRP A 90 2.81 -9.21 4.84
C TRP A 90 1.71 -10.09 4.27
N GLY A 91 1.65 -11.35 4.72
CA GLY A 91 0.48 -12.20 4.46
C GLY A 91 -0.77 -11.64 5.14
N LEU A 92 -1.96 -12.04 4.67
CA LEU A 92 -3.25 -11.54 5.17
C LEU A 92 -3.43 -11.68 6.69
N LYS A 93 -2.91 -12.78 7.27
CA LYS A 93 -2.94 -13.04 8.72
C LYS A 93 -1.71 -12.49 9.44
N GLY A 94 -0.78 -11.90 8.70
CA GLY A 94 0.46 -11.33 9.22
C GLY A 94 1.49 -12.34 9.77
N GLU A 95 1.22 -13.64 9.65
CA GLU A 95 2.10 -14.73 10.12
C GLU A 95 3.45 -14.78 9.38
N PHE A 96 3.49 -14.24 8.16
CA PHE A 96 4.64 -14.29 7.27
C PHE A 96 4.92 -12.94 6.62
N LEU A 97 6.21 -12.59 6.55
CA LEU A 97 6.71 -11.52 5.70
C LEU A 97 7.24 -12.13 4.41
N TYR A 98 6.70 -11.70 3.27
CA TYR A 98 7.16 -12.12 1.96
C TYR A 98 8.07 -11.06 1.36
N TYR A 99 9.08 -11.51 0.61
CA TYR A 99 10.03 -10.64 -0.07
C TYR A 99 10.69 -11.35 -1.25
N ILE A 100 11.24 -10.58 -2.19
CA ILE A 100 12.11 -11.11 -3.24
C ILE A 100 13.55 -10.95 -2.78
N GLU A 101 14.34 -12.02 -2.86
CA GLU A 101 15.79 -11.97 -2.77
C GLU A 101 16.36 -12.06 -4.18
N TYR A 102 17.05 -11.00 -4.63
CA TYR A 102 17.55 -10.91 -5.99
C TYR A 102 18.90 -11.59 -6.15
N ASP A 103 18.98 -12.47 -7.15
CA ASP A 103 20.24 -13.05 -7.61
C ASP A 103 20.96 -12.07 -8.54
N ASN A 104 20.20 -11.28 -9.31
CA ASN A 104 20.69 -10.23 -10.19
C ASN A 104 19.89 -8.94 -9.99
N PHE A 105 20.49 -7.95 -9.34
CA PHE A 105 19.90 -6.64 -9.09
C PHE A 105 20.45 -5.59 -10.07
N ILE A 106 19.55 -4.94 -10.80
CA ILE A 106 19.91 -3.88 -11.74
C ILE A 106 19.67 -2.51 -11.12
N ALA A 107 18.42 -2.26 -10.73
CA ALA A 107 17.98 -1.01 -10.10
C ALA A 107 16.62 -1.23 -9.41
N PRO A 108 16.20 -0.38 -8.45
CA PRO A 108 14.86 -0.46 -7.89
C PRO A 108 13.78 -0.43 -8.98
N TYR A 109 12.74 -1.28 -8.83
CA TYR A 109 11.59 -1.36 -9.76
C TYR A 109 11.94 -1.66 -11.22
N HIS A 110 13.08 -2.30 -11.47
CA HIS A 110 13.47 -2.74 -12.80
C HIS A 110 12.82 -4.09 -13.14
N TRP A 111 12.17 -4.21 -14.31
CA TRP A 111 11.43 -5.43 -14.70
C TRP A 111 12.30 -6.66 -14.96
N MET A 112 13.59 -6.45 -15.23
CA MET A 112 14.56 -7.54 -15.32
C MET A 112 15.21 -7.86 -13.97
N ASN A 113 14.80 -7.22 -12.87
CA ASN A 113 15.20 -7.71 -11.56
C ASN A 113 14.61 -9.11 -11.39
N ALA A 114 15.49 -10.06 -11.10
CA ALA A 114 15.19 -11.47 -11.08
C ALA A 114 15.71 -12.04 -9.77
N GLY A 115 14.87 -12.81 -9.09
CA GLY A 115 15.24 -13.41 -7.82
C GLY A 115 14.31 -14.53 -7.40
N THR A 116 14.45 -14.93 -6.16
CA THR A 116 13.63 -15.97 -5.55
C THR A 116 12.60 -15.33 -4.64
N LEU A 117 11.33 -15.74 -4.76
CA LEU A 117 10.31 -15.36 -3.78
C LEU A 117 10.56 -16.11 -2.47
N LYS A 118 10.70 -15.39 -1.38
CA LYS A 118 10.95 -15.91 -0.03
C LYS A 118 9.77 -15.55 0.88
N ARG A 119 9.53 -16.39 1.88
CA ARG A 119 8.75 -16.02 3.07
C ARG A 119 9.59 -16.18 4.32
N TYR A 120 9.43 -15.26 5.25
CA TYR A 120 9.95 -15.31 6.60
C TYR A 120 8.79 -15.52 7.57
N SER A 121 8.92 -16.45 8.52
CA SER A 121 7.91 -16.70 9.54
C SER A 121 8.28 -16.06 10.88
N LEU A 122 7.36 -15.26 11.43
CA LEU A 122 7.53 -14.67 12.76
C LEU A 122 7.52 -15.71 13.88
N ARG A 123 6.87 -16.87 13.66
CA ARG A 123 6.63 -17.86 14.72
C ARG A 123 7.87 -18.69 15.06
N ASN A 124 8.67 -19.03 14.05
CA ASN A 124 9.78 -19.97 14.20
C ASN A 124 11.09 -19.45 13.60
N ASP A 125 11.13 -18.18 13.19
CA ASP A 125 12.34 -17.52 12.67
C ASP A 125 12.94 -18.19 11.43
N THR A 126 12.09 -18.83 10.60
CA THR A 126 12.55 -19.53 9.39
C THR A 126 12.30 -18.74 8.12
N VAL A 127 13.24 -18.85 7.18
CA VAL A 127 13.10 -18.37 5.80
C VAL A 127 12.88 -19.56 4.88
N THR A 128 11.86 -19.50 4.02
CA THR A 128 11.54 -20.54 3.04
C THR A 128 11.49 -19.94 1.64
N SER A 129 12.14 -20.59 0.66
CA SER A 129 11.94 -20.28 -0.76
C SER A 129 10.59 -20.82 -1.24
N LEU A 130 9.83 -19.98 -1.92
CA LEU A 130 8.52 -20.32 -2.45
C LEU A 130 8.54 -20.55 -3.95
N SER A 131 9.42 -19.90 -4.71
CA SER A 131 9.60 -20.18 -6.14
C SER A 131 10.79 -21.09 -6.36
N LEU A 132 10.63 -22.09 -7.23
CA LEU A 132 11.76 -22.83 -7.83
C LEU A 132 12.38 -22.04 -8.99
N ASP A 133 11.62 -21.12 -9.58
CA ASP A 133 12.09 -20.22 -10.63
C ASP A 133 12.82 -19.03 -9.98
N ASN A 134 14.15 -18.96 -10.15
CA ASN A 134 15.04 -17.89 -9.69
C ASN A 134 14.88 -16.58 -10.51
N ASN A 135 13.66 -16.22 -10.88
CA ASN A 135 13.40 -15.09 -11.76
C ASN A 135 12.09 -14.35 -11.46
N VAL A 136 11.70 -14.30 -10.20
CA VAL A 136 10.54 -13.52 -9.75
C VAL A 136 10.91 -12.04 -9.70
N THR A 137 10.11 -11.22 -10.38
CA THR A 137 10.24 -9.75 -10.42
C THR A 137 9.15 -9.06 -9.60
N PHE A 138 7.97 -9.64 -9.53
CA PHE A 138 6.80 -9.06 -8.89
C PHE A 138 5.93 -10.19 -8.33
N TYR A 139 5.27 -9.96 -7.19
CA TYR A 139 4.31 -10.90 -6.64
C TYR A 139 3.17 -10.16 -5.94
N THR A 140 1.97 -10.73 -5.91
CA THR A 140 0.83 -10.21 -5.16
C THR A 140 0.26 -11.33 -4.31
N ILE A 141 0.13 -11.07 -3.01
CA ILE A 141 -0.42 -12.04 -2.05
C ILE A 141 -1.84 -11.63 -1.69
N SER A 142 -2.75 -12.58 -1.85
CA SER A 142 -4.16 -12.50 -1.45
C SER A 142 -4.60 -13.87 -0.94
N GLU A 143 -5.86 -14.25 -1.11
CA GLU A 143 -6.27 -15.67 -1.02
C GLU A 143 -5.51 -16.56 -2.02
N GLU A 144 -5.04 -15.96 -3.12
CA GLU A 144 -4.20 -16.58 -4.13
C GLU A 144 -2.85 -15.86 -4.24
N LEU A 145 -1.78 -16.60 -4.51
CA LEU A 145 -0.46 -16.03 -4.79
C LEU A 145 -0.32 -15.83 -6.29
N TYR A 146 -0.05 -14.61 -6.72
CA TYR A 146 0.35 -14.32 -8.09
C TYR A 146 1.81 -13.93 -8.11
N TYR A 147 2.59 -14.42 -9.07
CA TYR A 147 3.92 -13.86 -9.33
C TYR A 147 4.21 -13.72 -10.81
N ILE A 148 5.13 -12.81 -11.11
CA ILE A 148 5.61 -12.54 -12.45
C ILE A 148 7.06 -12.97 -12.53
N SER A 149 7.36 -13.82 -13.51
CA SER A 149 8.70 -14.28 -13.84
C SER A 149 8.94 -14.18 -15.34
N LEU A 150 10.03 -13.52 -15.73
CA LEU A 150 10.34 -13.20 -17.13
C LEU A 150 9.16 -12.53 -17.88
N GLY A 151 8.45 -11.65 -17.18
CA GLY A 151 7.25 -11.00 -17.67
C GLY A 151 6.04 -11.93 -17.89
N SER A 152 6.11 -13.21 -17.54
CA SER A 152 4.96 -14.11 -17.58
C SER A 152 4.28 -14.15 -16.21
N LEU A 153 2.95 -14.21 -16.20
CA LEU A 153 2.17 -14.29 -14.97
C LEU A 153 1.93 -15.76 -14.61
N TYR A 154 2.19 -16.08 -13.35
CA TYR A 154 1.95 -17.38 -12.73
C TYR A 154 0.96 -17.23 -11.58
N ARG A 155 0.06 -18.20 -11.47
CA ARG A 155 -0.88 -18.34 -10.37
C ARG A 155 -0.42 -19.50 -9.49
N GLY A 156 -0.18 -19.20 -8.22
CA GLY A 156 0.11 -20.16 -7.16
C GLY A 156 -1.18 -20.76 -6.64
N ILE A 157 -1.33 -22.07 -6.85
CA ILE A 157 -2.39 -22.88 -6.29
C ILE A 157 -1.85 -23.50 -5.01
N PRO A 158 -2.47 -23.25 -3.84
CA PRO A 158 -2.05 -23.87 -2.59
C PRO A 158 -2.01 -25.40 -2.72
N ASP A 159 -0.88 -26.01 -2.33
CA ASP A 159 -0.69 -27.47 -2.29
C ASP A 159 0.17 -27.84 -1.08
N LYS A 160 -0.44 -28.49 -0.08
CA LYS A 160 0.22 -29.06 1.12
C LYS A 160 1.25 -28.12 1.81
N GLY A 161 0.90 -26.85 2.00
CA GLY A 161 1.77 -25.86 2.67
C GLY A 161 2.80 -25.18 1.77
N LEU A 162 2.79 -25.52 0.48
CA LEU A 162 3.52 -24.90 -0.62
C LEU A 162 2.53 -24.37 -1.68
N PHE A 163 3.08 -23.85 -2.78
CA PHE A 163 2.29 -23.44 -3.94
C PHE A 163 2.77 -24.21 -5.18
N ARG A 164 1.83 -24.80 -5.92
CA ARG A 164 2.05 -25.23 -7.30
C ARG A 164 1.77 -24.05 -8.22
N PHE A 165 2.70 -23.74 -9.11
CA PHE A 165 2.55 -22.59 -10.00
C PHE A 165 2.12 -23.01 -11.40
N GLU A 166 1.08 -22.34 -11.88
CA GLU A 166 0.58 -22.49 -13.24
C GLU A 166 0.78 -21.18 -13.99
N LYS A 167 1.43 -21.25 -15.16
CA LYS A 167 1.57 -20.09 -16.03
C LYS A 167 0.21 -19.78 -16.66
N ILE A 168 -0.28 -18.56 -16.45
CA ILE A 168 -1.57 -18.11 -16.96
C ILE A 168 -1.44 -17.06 -18.07
N ILE A 169 -0.38 -16.25 -18.09
CA ILE A 169 -0.13 -15.29 -19.17
C ILE A 169 1.33 -15.38 -19.63
N ASN A 170 1.53 -15.38 -20.94
CA ASN A 170 2.86 -15.36 -21.55
C ASN A 170 3.36 -13.93 -21.76
N GLY A 171 4.48 -13.58 -21.12
CA GLY A 171 5.30 -12.40 -21.40
C GLY A 171 4.63 -11.04 -21.18
N PHE A 172 5.48 -10.01 -21.06
CA PHE A 172 5.10 -8.59 -21.02
C PHE A 172 4.19 -8.15 -19.86
N CYS A 173 3.89 -9.03 -18.90
CA CYS A 173 3.20 -8.72 -17.67
C CYS A 173 4.14 -8.00 -16.70
N ILE A 174 3.68 -6.87 -16.16
CA ILE A 174 4.46 -6.03 -15.24
C ILE A 174 3.85 -6.05 -13.84
N ALA A 175 2.52 -6.11 -13.75
CA ALA A 175 1.81 -6.25 -12.50
C ALA A 175 0.51 -7.04 -12.72
N ALA A 176 0.07 -7.74 -11.68
CA ALA A 176 -1.21 -8.43 -11.66
C ALA A 176 -1.84 -8.34 -10.26
N TYR A 177 -3.15 -8.17 -10.22
CA TYR A 177 -3.94 -8.12 -9.00
C TYR A 177 -5.24 -8.93 -9.14
N PRO A 178 -5.68 -9.62 -8.08
CA PRO A 178 -6.99 -10.26 -8.05
C PRO A 178 -8.12 -9.23 -8.25
N LEU A 179 -9.17 -9.62 -8.98
CA LEU A 179 -10.40 -8.86 -9.18
C LEU A 179 -11.57 -9.86 -9.18
N ASP A 180 -12.10 -10.19 -8.01
CA ASP A 180 -13.07 -11.27 -7.82
C ASP A 180 -12.66 -12.60 -8.49
N ASN A 181 -13.46 -13.04 -9.47
CA ASN A 181 -13.23 -14.24 -10.28
C ASN A 181 -12.28 -14.01 -11.47
N HIS A 182 -11.73 -12.81 -11.58
CA HIS A 182 -10.84 -12.36 -12.63
C HIS A 182 -9.51 -11.86 -12.07
N ILE A 183 -8.63 -11.44 -12.97
CA ILE A 183 -7.33 -10.89 -12.66
C ILE A 183 -7.15 -9.62 -13.49
N ALA A 184 -6.90 -8.50 -12.82
CA ALA A 184 -6.47 -7.27 -13.46
C ALA A 184 -4.97 -7.37 -13.74
N VAL A 185 -4.57 -7.08 -14.97
CA VAL A 185 -3.20 -7.28 -15.47
C VAL A 185 -2.73 -6.03 -16.16
N TYR A 186 -1.57 -5.53 -15.74
CA TYR A 186 -0.88 -4.47 -16.43
C TYR A 186 0.24 -5.05 -17.29
N ARG A 187 0.20 -4.76 -18.60
CA ARG A 187 1.17 -5.27 -19.56
C ARG A 187 1.81 -4.14 -20.36
N ARG A 188 3.04 -4.38 -20.79
CA ARG A 188 3.81 -3.39 -21.55
C ARG A 188 4.51 -4.04 -22.75
N MET A 189 4.07 -3.65 -23.94
CA MET A 189 4.61 -4.10 -25.23
C MET A 189 5.06 -2.88 -26.03
N GLY A 190 4.61 -2.72 -27.28
CA GLY A 190 4.69 -1.44 -28.00
C GLY A 190 3.79 -0.36 -27.41
N ARG A 191 2.76 -0.78 -26.65
CA ARG A 191 1.81 0.08 -25.94
C ARG A 191 1.63 -0.41 -24.50
N GLU A 192 1.14 0.48 -23.65
CA GLU A 192 0.67 0.12 -22.31
C GLU A 192 -0.74 -0.45 -22.40
N LEU A 193 -0.97 -1.59 -21.74
CA LEU A 193 -2.24 -2.32 -21.75
C LEU A 193 -2.72 -2.54 -20.32
N LEU A 194 -3.99 -2.23 -20.07
CA LEU A 194 -4.72 -2.76 -18.92
C LEU A 194 -5.66 -3.85 -19.41
N GLU A 195 -5.49 -5.07 -18.91
CA GLU A 195 -6.29 -6.24 -19.28
C GLU A 195 -7.03 -6.77 -18.05
N VAL A 196 -8.22 -7.32 -18.27
CA VAL A 196 -8.87 -8.23 -17.31
C VAL A 196 -8.91 -9.60 -17.95
N VAL A 197 -8.41 -10.60 -17.22
CA VAL A 197 -8.40 -12.00 -17.68
C VAL A 197 -9.12 -12.89 -16.68
N ASP A 198 -9.59 -14.05 -17.13
CA ASP A 198 -10.04 -15.11 -16.23
C ASP A 198 -8.86 -15.81 -15.52
N LYS A 199 -9.17 -16.71 -14.58
CA LYS A 199 -8.16 -17.47 -13.81
C LYS A 199 -7.29 -18.42 -14.64
N LYS A 200 -7.60 -18.61 -15.94
CA LYS A 200 -6.83 -19.39 -16.92
C LYS A 200 -6.06 -18.50 -17.91
N GLY A 201 -6.16 -17.17 -17.78
CA GLY A 201 -5.52 -16.19 -18.67
C GLY A 201 -6.31 -15.84 -19.92
N GLY A 202 -7.56 -16.30 -20.04
CA GLY A 202 -8.46 -15.91 -21.12
C GLY A 202 -8.83 -14.43 -21.01
N ARG A 203 -8.59 -13.65 -22.06
CA ARG A 203 -8.88 -12.20 -22.07
C ARG A 203 -10.40 -11.95 -22.01
N ILE A 204 -10.83 -11.17 -21.02
CA ILE A 204 -12.21 -10.70 -20.85
C ILE A 204 -12.36 -9.28 -21.39
N ALA A 205 -11.44 -8.38 -21.03
CA ALA A 205 -11.42 -6.99 -21.46
C ALA A 205 -9.99 -6.49 -21.67
N VAL A 206 -9.82 -5.52 -22.55
CA VAL A 206 -8.54 -4.84 -22.77
C VAL A 206 -8.77 -3.35 -23.03
N LEU A 207 -7.92 -2.53 -22.42
CA LEU A 207 -7.79 -1.11 -22.68
C LEU A 207 -6.37 -0.83 -23.14
N GLU A 208 -6.24 -0.41 -24.40
CA GLU A 208 -4.99 0.12 -24.92
C GLU A 208 -4.80 1.56 -24.47
N LYS A 209 -3.59 1.88 -24.00
CA LYS A 209 -3.22 3.23 -23.58
C LYS A 209 -2.19 3.80 -24.56
N GLU A 210 -1.35 4.69 -24.06
CA GLU A 210 -0.33 5.39 -24.84
C GLU A 210 0.77 4.44 -25.35
N PRO A 211 1.45 4.80 -26.45
CA PRO A 211 2.69 4.17 -26.85
C PRO A 211 3.74 4.26 -25.75
N VAL A 212 4.60 3.25 -25.66
CA VAL A 212 5.67 3.20 -24.67
C VAL A 212 6.76 4.21 -25.02
N LYS A 213 6.80 5.35 -24.30
CA LYS A 213 7.73 6.47 -24.55
C LYS A 213 9.15 6.26 -23.99
N ASN A 214 9.32 5.39 -22.99
CA ASN A 214 10.62 5.09 -22.40
C ASN A 214 10.76 3.58 -22.12
N ARG A 215 11.98 3.06 -22.05
CA ARG A 215 12.21 1.62 -21.76
C ARG A 215 12.10 1.29 -20.28
N LEU A 216 12.19 2.28 -19.39
CA LEU A 216 12.06 2.10 -17.94
C LEU A 216 10.62 1.77 -17.57
N LEU A 217 10.40 0.80 -16.68
CA LEU A 217 9.06 0.51 -16.20
C LEU A 217 8.41 1.77 -15.66
N PRO A 218 7.10 1.93 -15.90
CA PRO A 218 6.41 3.01 -15.27
C PRO A 218 6.29 2.73 -13.77
N ALA A 219 6.39 3.79 -12.96
CA ALA A 219 6.13 3.74 -11.53
C ALA A 219 4.62 3.70 -11.23
N TYR A 220 3.84 2.92 -11.99
CA TYR A 220 2.44 2.68 -11.66
C TYR A 220 2.34 1.52 -10.68
N VAL A 221 1.63 1.73 -9.58
CA VAL A 221 1.14 0.64 -8.73
C VAL A 221 -0.23 0.25 -9.26
N LEU A 222 -0.33 -0.95 -9.82
CA LEU A 222 -1.63 -1.58 -10.03
C LEU A 222 -2.19 -1.96 -8.65
N SER A 223 -3.47 -1.77 -8.42
CA SER A 223 -4.19 -2.37 -7.29
C SER A 223 -5.66 -2.51 -7.64
N VAL A 224 -6.39 -3.31 -6.85
CA VAL A 224 -7.83 -3.48 -6.98
C VAL A 224 -8.46 -3.26 -5.62
N ARG A 225 -9.53 -2.45 -5.58
CA ARG A 225 -10.34 -2.17 -4.37
C ARG A 225 -11.79 -1.99 -4.80
N ASP A 226 -12.72 -2.64 -4.11
CA ASP A 226 -14.16 -2.54 -4.38
C ASP A 226 -14.49 -2.67 -5.88
N ASP A 227 -13.88 -3.66 -6.53
CA ASP A 227 -13.98 -3.96 -7.97
C ASP A 227 -13.51 -2.85 -8.92
N ILE A 228 -12.85 -1.83 -8.37
CA ILE A 228 -12.21 -0.74 -9.11
C ILE A 228 -10.71 -1.05 -9.23
N ILE A 229 -10.26 -1.08 -10.48
CA ILE A 229 -8.86 -1.19 -10.84
C ILE A 229 -8.22 0.19 -10.79
N LEU A 230 -7.19 0.32 -9.97
CA LEU A 230 -6.45 1.56 -9.77
C LEU A 230 -5.05 1.45 -10.39
N LEU A 231 -4.67 2.47 -11.16
CA LEU A 231 -3.31 2.67 -11.66
C LEU A 231 -2.74 3.95 -11.06
N ASP A 232 -1.85 3.79 -10.08
CA ASP A 232 -1.26 4.89 -9.32
C ASP A 232 0.15 5.24 -9.79
N ALA A 233 0.30 6.36 -10.50
CA ALA A 233 1.59 6.94 -10.87
C ALA A 233 2.05 8.05 -9.91
N ARG A 234 3.32 8.44 -10.06
CA ARG A 234 3.86 9.70 -9.51
C ARG A 234 2.99 10.90 -9.94
N GLY A 235 2.11 11.34 -9.04
CA GLY A 235 1.26 12.51 -9.20
C GLY A 235 -0.09 12.28 -9.90
N ARG A 236 -0.42 11.07 -10.37
CA ARG A 236 -1.69 10.78 -11.09
C ARG A 236 -2.26 9.44 -10.67
N ARG A 237 -3.58 9.38 -10.48
CA ARG A 237 -4.35 8.15 -10.28
C ARG A 237 -5.35 8.02 -11.42
N GLU A 238 -5.44 6.83 -11.98
CA GLU A 238 -6.47 6.46 -12.93
C GLU A 238 -7.29 5.31 -12.35
N ALA A 239 -8.60 5.32 -12.60
CA ALA A 239 -9.51 4.33 -12.11
C ALA A 239 -10.35 3.76 -13.24
N TYR A 240 -10.52 2.45 -13.23
CA TYR A 240 -11.26 1.70 -14.23
C TYR A 240 -12.12 0.66 -13.54
N ARG A 241 -13.26 0.33 -14.13
CA ARG A 241 -14.07 -0.82 -13.72
C ARG A 241 -14.34 -1.72 -14.91
N LEU A 242 -14.51 -3.00 -14.64
CA LEU A 242 -15.01 -3.94 -15.63
C LEU A 242 -16.51 -3.73 -15.80
N ASP A 243 -16.95 -3.52 -17.04
CA ASP A 243 -18.35 -3.47 -17.42
C ASP A 243 -18.57 -4.42 -18.61
N GLY A 244 -19.11 -5.60 -18.32
CA GLY A 244 -19.17 -6.70 -19.27
C GLY A 244 -17.79 -7.12 -19.78
N LYS A 245 -17.52 -6.85 -21.07
CA LYS A 245 -16.24 -7.16 -21.75
C LYS A 245 -15.38 -5.91 -22.02
N SER A 246 -15.71 -4.80 -21.35
CA SER A 246 -15.05 -3.52 -21.55
C SER A 246 -14.51 -2.97 -20.24
N LEU A 247 -13.40 -2.24 -20.34
CA LEU A 247 -12.85 -1.44 -19.25
C LEU A 247 -13.25 0.00 -19.48
N ILE A 248 -14.06 0.54 -18.57
CA ILE A 248 -14.54 1.92 -18.65
C ILE A 248 -13.93 2.77 -17.54
N PRO A 249 -13.68 4.08 -17.79
CA PRO A 249 -13.27 4.99 -16.73
C PRO A 249 -14.26 4.92 -15.57
N ALA A 250 -13.71 4.78 -14.37
CA ALA A 250 -14.47 4.83 -13.14
C ALA A 250 -14.08 6.08 -12.36
N THR A 251 -14.99 6.56 -11.54
CA THR A 251 -14.60 7.43 -10.43
C THR A 251 -13.82 6.56 -9.47
N ALA A 252 -12.56 6.88 -9.20
CA ALA A 252 -11.84 6.23 -8.10
C ALA A 252 -12.73 6.32 -6.85
N PRO A 253 -12.80 5.28 -6.00
CA PRO A 253 -13.58 5.36 -4.78
C PRO A 253 -13.24 6.68 -4.10
N ALA A 254 -14.26 7.42 -3.69
CA ALA A 254 -14.11 8.72 -3.05
C ALA A 254 -13.57 8.52 -1.63
N GLU A 255 -12.43 7.89 -1.50
CA GLU A 255 -11.59 8.12 -0.35
C GLU A 255 -10.85 9.43 -0.59
N PRO A 256 -10.74 10.30 0.43
CA PRO A 256 -9.72 11.32 0.37
C PRO A 256 -8.40 10.59 0.12
N LEU A 257 -7.51 11.19 -0.68
CA LEU A 257 -6.08 11.14 -0.39
C LEU A 257 -5.85 10.66 1.07
N ALA A 258 -5.19 9.50 1.27
CA ALA A 258 -5.07 8.80 2.56
C ALA A 258 -5.26 9.75 3.74
N ALA A 259 -6.32 9.60 4.57
CA ALA A 259 -6.81 10.62 5.53
C ALA A 259 -5.92 11.87 5.62
N LYS A 260 -6.34 12.98 4.97
CA LYS A 260 -5.57 14.23 4.96
C LYS A 260 -5.14 14.64 6.36
N GLU A 261 -5.85 14.19 7.39
CA GLU A 261 -5.58 14.38 8.79
C GLU A 261 -5.83 13.07 9.57
N ILE A 262 -4.92 12.67 10.46
CA ILE A 262 -5.12 11.58 11.44
C ILE A 262 -5.01 12.12 12.85
N HIS A 263 -5.98 11.81 13.68
CA HIS A 263 -6.00 12.19 15.09
C HIS A 263 -5.36 11.11 15.95
N MET A 264 -4.42 11.53 16.79
CA MET A 264 -3.78 10.77 17.86
C MET A 264 -4.07 11.54 19.16
N GLY A 265 -5.07 11.09 19.91
CA GLY A 265 -5.59 11.84 21.05
C GLY A 265 -6.08 13.24 20.63
N GLU A 266 -5.48 14.28 21.18
CA GLU A 266 -5.81 15.68 20.88
C GLU A 266 -5.01 16.27 19.71
N THR A 267 -3.96 15.56 19.26
CA THR A 267 -3.09 16.01 18.18
C THR A 267 -3.53 15.43 16.84
N ALA A 268 -3.60 16.25 15.82
CA ALA A 268 -3.83 15.83 14.45
C ALA A 268 -2.53 15.87 13.63
N PHE A 269 -2.41 15.00 12.64
CA PHE A 269 -1.31 14.97 11.69
C PHE A 269 -1.87 15.12 10.30
N ARG A 270 -1.64 16.29 9.71
CA ARG A 270 -2.18 16.67 8.41
C ARG A 270 -1.13 16.60 7.33
N TRP A 271 -1.49 16.24 6.11
CA TRP A 271 -0.60 16.39 4.97
C TRP A 271 -1.28 17.03 3.77
N GLU A 272 -0.46 17.67 2.93
CA GLU A 272 -0.87 18.42 1.75
C GLU A 272 -0.01 18.00 0.55
N LEU A 273 -0.62 17.87 -0.62
CA LEU A 273 0.09 17.59 -1.87
C LEU A 273 -0.07 18.77 -2.83
N GLU A 274 0.99 19.55 -2.99
CA GLU A 274 1.05 20.65 -3.94
C GLU A 274 1.95 20.28 -5.13
N SER A 275 1.35 20.17 -6.31
CA SER A 275 1.99 19.68 -7.54
C SER A 275 2.59 18.26 -7.39
N LYS A 276 3.81 18.17 -6.85
CA LYS A 276 4.54 16.92 -6.57
C LYS A 276 5.23 16.96 -5.21
N ARG A 277 4.91 17.91 -4.34
CA ARG A 277 5.51 18.06 -3.02
C ARG A 277 4.47 17.66 -1.99
N LEU A 278 4.76 16.57 -1.28
CA LEU A 278 4.03 16.16 -0.10
C LEU A 278 4.58 16.92 1.10
N THR A 279 3.75 17.67 1.81
CA THR A 279 4.13 18.40 3.02
C THR A 279 3.33 17.86 4.19
N LEU A 280 3.98 17.64 5.33
CA LEU A 280 3.38 17.12 6.55
C LEU A 280 3.38 18.19 7.63
N TYR A 281 2.28 18.27 8.39
CA TYR A 281 2.05 19.18 9.48
C TYR A 281 1.56 18.42 10.71
N ARG A 282 1.89 18.95 11.89
CA ARG A 282 1.22 18.64 13.15
C ARG A 282 0.18 19.73 13.41
N VAL A 283 -1.02 19.35 13.78
CA VAL A 283 -2.11 20.26 14.12
C VAL A 283 -2.47 20.05 15.59
N ASN A 284 -2.43 21.12 16.40
CA ASN A 284 -2.88 21.08 17.79
C ASN A 284 -3.70 22.33 18.10
N GLY A 285 -4.92 22.17 18.62
CA GLY A 285 -5.78 23.29 19.01
C GLY A 285 -6.07 24.32 17.90
N GLY A 286 -5.95 23.94 16.62
CA GLY A 286 -6.10 24.84 15.46
C GLY A 286 -4.80 25.41 14.90
N GLU A 287 -3.67 25.30 15.60
CA GLU A 287 -2.37 25.71 15.09
C GLU A 287 -1.75 24.59 14.23
N SER A 288 -1.24 24.94 13.05
CA SER A 288 -0.53 24.01 12.15
C SER A 288 0.97 24.27 12.18
N GLN A 289 1.74 23.31 12.68
CA GLN A 289 3.20 23.32 12.66
C GLN A 289 3.73 22.48 11.50
N TYR A 290 4.55 23.08 10.64
CA TYR A 290 5.28 22.35 9.61
C TYR A 290 6.23 21.33 10.23
N LEU A 291 6.19 20.09 9.70
CA LEU A 291 7.07 19.01 10.12
C LEU A 291 8.14 18.71 9.07
N THR A 292 7.74 18.34 7.85
CA THR A 292 8.65 17.96 6.77
C THR A 292 8.00 18.05 5.39
N HIS A 293 8.79 17.83 4.33
CA HIS A 293 8.27 17.61 2.99
C HIS A 293 9.07 16.58 2.18
N VAL A 294 8.42 15.94 1.21
CA VAL A 294 9.03 14.99 0.27
C VAL A 294 8.65 15.37 -1.16
N LYS A 295 9.63 15.46 -2.06
CA LYS A 295 9.42 15.71 -3.49
C LYS A 295 9.15 14.40 -4.23
N GLY A 296 8.18 14.41 -5.13
CA GLY A 296 7.81 13.27 -5.97
C GLY A 296 6.92 12.22 -5.30
N ALA A 297 6.61 12.35 -4.01
CA ALA A 297 5.78 11.42 -3.25
C ALA A 297 4.29 11.72 -3.45
N ARG A 298 3.50 10.67 -3.75
CA ARG A 298 2.03 10.71 -3.70
C ARG A 298 1.57 9.65 -2.70
N PRO A 299 1.01 10.05 -1.54
CA PRO A 299 0.48 9.11 -0.57
C PRO A 299 -0.46 8.08 -1.17
N LEU A 300 -0.15 6.81 -0.93
CA LEU A 300 -1.02 5.67 -1.24
C LEU A 300 -1.77 5.21 0.00
N GLU A 301 -1.14 5.34 1.16
CA GLU A 301 -1.61 4.79 2.41
C GLU A 301 -1.07 5.64 3.56
N PHE A 302 -1.93 5.94 4.50
CA PHE A 302 -1.55 6.52 5.77
C PHE A 302 -2.11 5.58 6.84
N SER A 303 -1.21 4.94 7.59
CA SER A 303 -1.55 4.04 8.67
C SER A 303 -0.91 4.50 9.97
N TYR A 304 -1.42 4.03 11.10
CA TYR A 304 -0.84 4.26 12.40
C TYR A 304 -0.75 2.95 13.18
N SER A 305 0.21 2.87 14.07
CA SER A 305 0.37 1.74 14.98
C SER A 305 1.13 2.17 16.22
N GLY A 306 0.47 2.14 17.38
CA GLY A 306 1.04 2.65 18.62
C GLY A 306 1.51 4.09 18.45
N GLU A 307 2.75 4.37 18.82
CA GLU A 307 3.37 5.71 18.71
C GLU A 307 3.94 6.01 17.30
N ARG A 308 3.36 5.47 16.24
CA ARG A 308 3.87 5.66 14.87
C ARG A 308 2.79 5.99 13.88
N LEU A 309 3.15 6.89 12.99
CA LEU A 309 2.39 7.23 11.79
C LEU A 309 3.25 6.89 10.56
N ILE A 310 2.65 6.20 9.60
CA ILE A 310 3.33 5.74 8.40
C ILE A 310 2.57 6.30 7.21
N LEU A 311 3.20 7.20 6.47
CA LEU A 311 2.70 7.75 5.22
C LEU A 311 3.48 7.14 4.06
N ARG A 312 2.92 6.13 3.41
CA ARG A 312 3.55 5.33 2.36
C ARG A 312 3.16 5.81 0.97
N TRP A 313 4.10 5.75 0.04
CA TRP A 313 3.86 5.87 -1.40
C TRP A 313 4.47 4.70 -2.17
N SER A 314 4.55 4.79 -3.50
CA SER A 314 4.93 3.65 -4.34
C SER A 314 6.35 3.15 -4.10
N ASP A 315 7.27 4.03 -3.71
CA ASP A 315 8.70 3.76 -3.56
C ASP A 315 9.36 4.32 -2.31
N GLY A 316 8.56 4.62 -1.29
CA GLY A 316 9.05 5.10 -0.01
C GLY A 316 7.96 5.28 1.03
N ALA A 317 8.37 5.74 2.21
CA ALA A 317 7.46 6.13 3.27
C ALA A 317 8.07 7.22 4.15
N LEU A 318 7.21 8.00 4.81
CA LEU A 318 7.55 8.74 6.01
C LEU A 318 7.09 7.92 7.21
N VAL A 319 8.00 7.63 8.12
CA VAL A 319 7.69 7.03 9.41
C VAL A 319 7.92 8.10 10.47
N ILE A 320 6.82 8.58 11.06
CA ILE A 320 6.83 9.60 12.09
C ILE A 320 6.68 8.89 13.42
N ARG A 321 7.67 9.05 14.30
CA ARG A 321 7.60 8.56 15.67
C ARG A 321 7.00 9.62 16.56
N LEU A 322 6.03 9.21 17.35
CA LEU A 322 5.32 10.02 18.30
C LEU A 322 5.81 9.72 19.71
N THR A 323 5.57 10.64 20.62
CA THR A 323 5.69 10.42 22.05
C THR A 323 4.51 11.10 22.69
N GLN A 324 3.87 10.47 23.67
CA GLN A 324 2.83 11.17 24.43
C GLN A 324 3.49 12.33 25.20
N THR A 325 2.88 13.51 25.10
CA THR A 325 3.27 14.70 25.89
C THR A 325 2.24 14.90 26.99
N GLN A 326 2.73 15.16 28.20
CA GLN A 326 1.91 15.53 29.36
C GLN A 326 1.16 16.84 29.13
#